data_AF-A2DCV6-F1
#
_entry.id   AF-A2DCV6-F1
#
_cell.length_a   1.000
_cell.length_b   1.000
_cell.length_c   1.000
_cell.angle_alpha   90.00
_cell.angle_beta   90.00
_cell.angle_gamma   90.00
#
_symmetry.space_group_name_H-M   'P 1'
#
loop_
_entity.id
_entity.type
_entity.pdbx_description
1 polymer ?
#
loop_
_entity_poly.entity_id
_entity_poly.type
_entity_poly.pdbx_seq_one_letter_code
_entity_poly.pdbx_strand_id
1 'polypeptide(L)'
;MSDIIGKVYQSLQSCDPHSIKIYINDHEYNTNLYIGMAICNTIQNEFYLNQSTKEFRFYTNITDNNTYDVLEKIFRLQIPENVEDNIACDLLNLGEVMKSESLMSFFMKKFQNDEYNSENILINVKYCKQIGYSEKIFDFICENIDSINHDELINSIVEAGLDFAEKLLIHFKNRNKNSNDIIFSLINKNAIFIDTISYLNDEYIEIRDAKDSLKDLSGRSSIIAIFKTILDQRKEKENRIQEFEQKNISLDNELSKLKEEIENIKQENSDMQNELTTLRIEIGRIKQDNSNKDNELAKLKRKKRIFI
;
A
#
# COMPACT_ATOMS: atom_id res chain seq x y z
N MET A 1 -6.03 -1.38 42.56
CA MET A 1 -7.29 -1.42 43.34
C MET A 1 -7.36 -0.23 44.32
N SER A 2 -7.12 1.05 43.92
CA SER A 2 -6.92 2.11 44.93
C SER A 2 -7.29 3.56 44.60
N ASP A 3 -8.16 3.86 43.61
CA ASP A 3 -8.53 5.27 43.35
C ASP A 3 -10.02 5.57 43.64
N ILE A 4 -10.93 4.72 43.15
CA ILE A 4 -12.37 4.85 43.41
C ILE A 4 -12.69 4.71 44.91
N ILE A 5 -12.13 3.70 45.58
CA ILE A 5 -12.37 3.46 47.02
C ILE A 5 -11.85 4.63 47.87
N GLY A 6 -10.71 5.23 47.49
CA GLY A 6 -10.16 6.40 48.17
C GLY A 6 -11.06 7.64 48.03
N LYS A 7 -11.57 7.90 46.82
CA LYS A 7 -12.51 9.00 46.52
C LYS A 7 -13.87 8.82 47.22
N VAL A 8 -14.35 7.59 47.30
CA VAL A 8 -15.59 7.24 48.02
C VAL A 8 -15.43 7.47 49.53
N TYR A 9 -14.29 7.09 50.12
CA TYR A 9 -14.05 7.25 51.55
C TYR A 9 -14.01 8.71 52.01
N GLN A 10 -13.46 9.62 51.18
CA GLN A 10 -13.51 11.07 51.43
C GLN A 10 -14.94 11.63 51.41
N SER A 11 -15.82 11.00 50.65
CA SER A 11 -17.17 11.48 50.38
C SER A 11 -18.22 10.94 51.38
N LEU A 12 -17.94 9.79 52.01
CA LEU A 12 -18.81 9.15 53.01
C LEU A 12 -18.81 9.84 54.39
N GLN A 13 -17.94 10.83 54.64
CA GLN A 13 -17.88 11.54 55.93
C GLN A 13 -19.00 12.57 56.15
N SER A 14 -19.87 12.83 55.16
CA SER A 14 -21.00 13.74 55.29
C SER A 14 -22.33 13.03 55.01
N CYS A 15 -23.12 12.75 56.05
CA CYS A 15 -24.41 12.06 55.97
C CYS A 15 -25.45 12.81 55.12
N ASP A 16 -25.85 12.24 53.97
CA ASP A 16 -27.12 11.54 53.73
C ASP A 16 -27.01 10.90 52.32
N PRO A 17 -27.20 9.58 52.12
CA PRO A 17 -26.97 8.94 50.83
C PRO A 17 -28.00 9.39 49.80
N HIS A 18 -27.69 10.47 49.08
CA HIS A 18 -28.49 10.94 47.96
C HIS A 18 -28.38 9.90 46.85
N SER A 19 -29.42 9.08 46.73
CA SER A 19 -29.54 8.15 45.61
C SER A 19 -29.71 8.95 44.32
N ILE A 20 -28.93 8.58 43.32
CA ILE A 20 -29.00 9.12 41.97
C ILE A 20 -29.28 7.98 41.00
N LYS A 21 -29.84 8.35 39.85
CA LYS A 21 -30.02 7.48 38.69
C LYS A 21 -29.03 7.86 37.61
N ILE A 22 -28.28 6.89 37.14
CA ILE A 22 -27.41 7.04 35.98
C ILE A 22 -28.01 6.20 34.87
N TYR A 23 -28.28 6.80 33.73
CA TYR A 23 -28.72 6.10 32.54
C TYR A 23 -27.55 6.02 31.56
N ILE A 24 -27.24 4.81 31.10
CA ILE A 24 -26.28 4.58 30.03
C ILE A 24 -27.05 3.91 28.89
N ASN A 25 -27.26 4.64 27.80
CA ASN A 25 -28.26 4.31 26.80
C ASN A 25 -29.63 4.08 27.48
N ASP A 26 -30.23 2.91 27.29
CA ASP A 26 -31.54 2.56 27.84
C ASP A 26 -31.46 1.83 29.20
N HIS A 27 -30.27 1.63 29.76
CA HIS A 27 -30.07 0.94 31.04
C HIS A 27 -30.01 1.91 32.22
N GLU A 28 -30.79 1.64 33.27
CA GLU A 28 -30.84 2.43 34.50
C GLU A 28 -29.96 1.82 35.61
N TYR A 29 -29.12 2.64 36.22
CA TYR A 29 -28.29 2.30 37.37
C TYR A 29 -28.66 3.17 38.57
N ASN A 30 -29.05 2.52 39.65
CA ASN A 30 -29.27 3.18 40.93
C ASN A 30 -27.97 3.11 41.76
N THR A 31 -27.41 4.26 42.11
CA THR A 31 -26.19 4.33 42.92
C THR A 31 -26.23 5.50 43.91
N ASN A 32 -25.21 5.56 44.76
CA ASN A 32 -25.00 6.68 45.67
C ASN A 32 -24.30 7.82 44.91
N LEU A 33 -24.73 9.06 45.14
CA LEU A 33 -24.14 10.26 44.53
C LEU A 33 -22.61 10.27 44.61
N TYR A 34 -22.04 9.92 45.76
CA TYR A 34 -20.60 9.93 45.97
C TYR A 34 -19.86 8.88 45.14
N ILE A 35 -20.48 7.72 44.92
CA ILE A 35 -19.96 6.71 43.99
C ILE A 35 -20.01 7.25 42.56
N GLY A 36 -21.14 7.87 42.18
CA GLY A 36 -21.30 8.51 40.88
C GLY A 36 -20.25 9.59 40.62
N MET A 37 -20.02 10.48 41.59
CA MET A 37 -19.00 11.55 41.51
C MET A 37 -17.57 10.99 41.49
N ALA A 38 -17.28 9.92 42.25
CA ALA A 38 -15.96 9.30 42.27
C ALA A 38 -15.60 8.62 40.93
N ILE A 39 -16.61 8.08 40.24
CA ILE A 39 -16.44 7.44 38.94
C ILE A 39 -16.49 8.48 37.82
N CYS A 40 -17.35 9.49 37.89
CA CYS A 40 -17.68 10.36 36.76
C CYS A 40 -17.48 11.84 37.09
N ASN A 41 -16.47 12.45 36.45
CA ASN A 41 -16.22 13.88 36.58
C ASN A 41 -17.38 14.72 36.01
N THR A 42 -18.11 14.22 35.00
CA THR A 42 -19.30 14.91 34.49
C THR A 42 -20.41 15.01 35.54
N ILE A 43 -20.71 13.91 36.26
CA ILE A 43 -21.66 13.90 37.38
C ILE A 43 -21.21 14.87 38.47
N GLN A 44 -19.93 14.83 38.83
CA GLN A 44 -19.36 15.74 39.83
C GLN A 44 -19.59 17.20 39.45
N ASN A 45 -19.27 17.58 38.22
CA ASN A 45 -19.40 18.96 37.75
C ASN A 45 -20.87 19.41 37.64
N GLU A 46 -21.74 18.57 37.08
CA GLU A 46 -23.16 18.87 36.96
C GLU A 46 -23.85 19.01 38.31
N PHE A 47 -23.49 18.17 39.29
CA PHE A 47 -24.02 18.28 40.64
C PHE A 47 -23.56 19.57 41.34
N TYR A 48 -22.30 20.00 41.15
CA TYR A 48 -21.84 21.27 41.71
C TYR A 48 -22.55 22.49 41.09
N LEU A 49 -22.97 22.40 39.82
CA LEU A 49 -23.77 23.44 39.17
C LEU A 49 -25.22 23.43 39.63
N ASN A 50 -25.80 22.24 39.85
CA ASN A 50 -27.16 22.08 40.31
C ASN A 50 -27.30 20.89 41.28
N GLN A 51 -27.33 21.21 42.58
CA GLN A 51 -27.44 20.21 43.66
C GLN A 51 -28.79 19.48 43.69
N SER A 52 -29.78 19.92 42.90
CA SER A 52 -31.08 19.23 42.77
C SER A 52 -31.08 18.13 41.72
N THR A 53 -30.04 18.03 40.88
CA THR A 53 -29.94 17.00 39.84
C THR A 53 -29.78 15.62 40.48
N LYS A 54 -30.68 14.71 40.11
CA LYS A 54 -30.68 13.31 40.59
C LYS A 54 -30.61 12.29 39.46
N GLU A 55 -30.71 12.74 38.21
CA GLU A 55 -30.65 11.87 37.03
C GLU A 55 -29.54 12.36 36.10
N PHE A 56 -28.69 11.44 35.66
CA PHE A 56 -27.60 11.70 34.74
C PHE A 56 -27.71 10.73 33.56
N ARG A 57 -27.54 11.22 32.34
CA ARG A 57 -27.73 10.40 31.13
C ARG A 57 -26.50 10.47 30.24
N PHE A 58 -26.01 9.31 29.84
CA PHE A 58 -24.87 9.14 28.96
C PHE A 58 -25.25 8.23 27.81
N TYR A 59 -24.76 8.55 26.62
CA TYR A 59 -25.01 7.75 25.42
C TYR A 59 -23.66 7.41 24.79
N THR A 60 -23.45 6.12 24.54
CA THR A 60 -22.23 5.62 23.90
C THR A 60 -22.52 4.30 23.21
N ASN A 61 -21.72 3.95 22.21
CA ASN A 61 -21.85 2.66 21.55
C ASN A 61 -21.27 1.57 22.46
N ILE A 62 -22.14 0.69 22.95
CA ILE A 62 -21.77 -0.50 23.74
C ILE A 62 -21.94 -1.70 22.84
N THR A 63 -20.84 -2.42 22.60
CA THR A 63 -20.79 -3.55 21.67
C THR A 63 -21.05 -4.89 22.36
N ASP A 64 -20.73 -5.00 23.64
CA ASP A 64 -20.97 -6.19 24.45
C ASP A 64 -22.04 -5.92 25.53
N ASN A 65 -23.13 -6.69 25.51
CA ASN A 65 -24.20 -6.55 26.50
C ASN A 65 -23.74 -6.85 27.93
N ASN A 66 -22.72 -7.70 28.11
CA ASN A 66 -22.16 -8.00 29.43
C ASN A 66 -21.46 -6.77 30.05
N THR A 67 -21.15 -5.75 29.26
CA THR A 67 -20.66 -4.46 29.77
C THR A 67 -21.64 -3.86 30.76
N TYR A 68 -22.96 -4.00 30.55
CA TYR A 68 -23.96 -3.45 31.46
C TYR A 68 -23.96 -4.14 32.83
N ASP A 69 -23.71 -5.45 32.88
CA ASP A 69 -23.55 -6.22 34.13
C ASP A 69 -22.29 -5.81 34.88
N VAL A 70 -21.19 -5.57 34.15
CA VAL A 70 -19.94 -5.07 34.72
C VAL A 70 -20.12 -3.67 35.30
N LEU A 71 -20.84 -2.79 34.60
CA LEU A 71 -21.18 -1.45 35.10
C LEU A 71 -22.03 -1.51 36.37
N GLU A 72 -23.00 -2.43 36.44
CA GLU A 72 -23.79 -2.61 37.65
C GLU A 72 -22.90 -2.98 38.85
N LYS A 73 -21.94 -3.89 38.67
CA LYS A 73 -20.96 -4.24 39.70
C LYS A 73 -20.11 -3.04 40.09
N ILE A 74 -19.62 -2.26 39.11
CA ILE A 74 -18.80 -1.06 39.36
C ILE A 74 -19.57 -0.01 40.18
N PHE A 75 -20.82 0.29 39.82
CA PHE A 75 -21.66 1.23 40.57
C PHE A 75 -22.08 0.73 41.96
N ARG A 76 -21.94 -0.58 42.22
CA ARG A 76 -22.08 -1.20 43.54
C ARG A 76 -20.73 -1.37 44.28
N LEU A 77 -19.65 -0.77 43.76
CA LEU A 77 -18.28 -0.87 44.28
C LEU A 77 -17.68 -2.29 44.28
N GLN A 78 -18.26 -3.20 43.50
CA GLN A 78 -17.72 -4.52 43.24
C GLN A 78 -16.81 -4.46 42.00
N ILE A 79 -15.69 -3.76 42.13
CA ILE A 79 -14.77 -3.47 41.01
C ILE A 79 -14.12 -4.79 40.54
N PRO A 80 -14.37 -5.27 39.32
CA PRO A 80 -13.72 -6.47 38.81
C PRO A 80 -12.20 -6.24 38.65
N GLU A 81 -11.40 -7.28 38.88
CA GLU A 81 -9.94 -7.19 38.69
C GLU A 81 -9.56 -7.14 37.22
N ASN A 82 -10.21 -7.97 36.40
CA ASN A 82 -10.01 -8.06 34.96
C ASN A 82 -11.36 -8.08 34.23
N VAL A 83 -11.35 -7.59 33.00
CA VAL A 83 -12.50 -7.61 32.09
C VAL A 83 -12.07 -8.11 30.71
N GLU A 84 -13.02 -8.63 29.94
CA GLU A 84 -12.82 -9.04 28.55
C GLU A 84 -12.49 -7.84 27.65
N ASP A 85 -11.89 -8.11 26.48
CA ASP A 85 -11.38 -7.07 25.57
C ASP A 85 -12.48 -6.14 25.07
N ASN A 86 -13.62 -6.72 24.65
CA ASN A 86 -14.77 -5.95 24.17
C ASN A 86 -15.34 -5.05 25.28
N ILE A 87 -15.43 -5.59 26.51
CA ILE A 87 -15.86 -4.82 27.67
C ILE A 87 -14.86 -3.70 27.98
N ALA A 88 -13.56 -3.95 27.90
CA ALA A 88 -12.54 -2.92 28.10
C ALA A 88 -12.67 -1.77 27.08
N CYS A 89 -12.91 -2.10 25.80
CA CYS A 89 -13.18 -1.10 24.75
C CYS A 89 -14.46 -0.31 25.01
N ASP A 90 -15.55 -0.97 25.40
CA ASP A 90 -16.80 -0.29 25.75
C ASP A 90 -16.62 0.64 26.96
N LEU A 91 -15.87 0.22 27.99
CA LEU A 91 -15.55 1.03 29.16
C LEU A 91 -14.63 2.21 28.83
N LEU A 92 -13.73 2.08 27.84
CA LEU A 92 -12.94 3.21 27.33
C LEU A 92 -13.86 4.26 26.68
N ASN A 93 -14.72 3.84 25.75
CA ASN A 93 -15.64 4.73 25.05
C ASN A 93 -16.59 5.43 26.03
N LEU A 94 -17.15 4.68 26.98
CA LEU A 94 -17.98 5.24 28.04
C LEU A 94 -17.18 6.18 28.95
N GLY A 95 -15.94 5.80 29.27
CA GLY A 95 -15.03 6.58 30.08
C GLY A 95 -14.74 7.95 29.46
N GLU A 96 -14.56 8.04 28.15
CA GLU A 96 -14.39 9.32 27.44
C GLU A 96 -15.65 10.20 27.57
N VAL A 97 -16.83 9.64 27.34
CA VAL A 97 -18.13 10.36 27.45
C VAL A 97 -18.39 10.84 28.88
N MET A 98 -18.12 9.98 29.86
CA MET A 98 -18.29 10.26 31.29
C MET A 98 -17.13 11.06 31.89
N LYS A 99 -16.07 11.32 31.12
CA LYS A 99 -14.79 11.88 31.61
C LYS A 99 -14.28 11.12 32.85
N SER A 100 -14.33 9.79 32.78
CA SER A 100 -13.99 8.87 33.86
C SER A 100 -12.63 8.20 33.61
N GLU A 101 -11.59 8.71 34.27
CA GLU A 101 -10.27 8.05 34.28
C GLU A 101 -10.34 6.63 34.86
N SER A 102 -11.25 6.41 35.81
CA SER A 102 -11.47 5.11 36.45
C SER A 102 -11.95 4.05 35.46
N LEU A 103 -12.94 4.37 34.62
CA LEU A 103 -13.42 3.47 33.57
C LEU A 103 -12.38 3.27 32.48
N MET A 104 -11.72 4.35 32.03
CA MET A 104 -10.64 4.26 31.03
C MET A 104 -9.47 3.40 31.53
N SER A 105 -9.20 3.36 32.84
CA SER A 105 -8.09 2.59 33.41
C SER A 105 -8.17 1.08 33.19
N PHE A 106 -9.37 0.52 32.95
CA PHE A 106 -9.52 -0.89 32.63
C PHE A 106 -8.86 -1.23 31.29
N PHE A 107 -9.07 -0.38 30.30
CA PHE A 107 -8.42 -0.50 29.00
C PHE A 107 -6.92 -0.26 29.10
N MET A 108 -6.50 0.82 29.78
CA MET A 108 -5.08 1.16 29.92
C MET A 108 -4.28 0.04 30.59
N LYS A 109 -4.76 -0.55 31.68
CA LYS A 109 -4.04 -1.66 32.35
C LYS A 109 -3.85 -2.88 31.45
N LYS A 110 -4.76 -3.09 30.51
CA LYS A 110 -4.75 -4.26 29.63
C LYS A 110 -3.87 -4.06 28.41
N PHE A 111 -3.96 -2.88 27.79
CA PHE A 111 -3.35 -2.62 26.48
C PHE A 111 -2.20 -1.63 26.51
N GLN A 112 -1.96 -0.91 27.61
CA GLN A 112 -0.80 -0.02 27.75
C GLN A 112 0.48 -0.82 28.08
N ASN A 113 0.90 -1.67 27.15
CA ASN A 113 2.16 -2.37 27.19
C ASN A 113 2.80 -2.40 25.79
N ASP A 114 4.10 -2.63 25.75
CA ASP A 114 4.89 -2.69 24.53
C ASP A 114 4.95 -4.12 23.93
N GLU A 115 4.02 -4.99 24.30
CA GLU A 115 3.99 -6.40 23.88
C GLU A 115 2.89 -6.60 22.84
N TYR A 116 3.29 -6.69 21.57
CA TYR A 116 2.37 -6.83 20.45
C TYR A 116 2.27 -8.27 19.95
N ASN A 117 1.06 -8.70 19.63
CA ASN A 117 0.75 -9.97 19.02
C ASN A 117 -0.42 -9.81 18.02
N SER A 118 -0.76 -10.87 17.30
CA SER A 118 -1.85 -10.86 16.31
C SER A 118 -3.22 -10.51 16.89
N GLU A 119 -3.46 -10.79 18.18
CA GLU A 119 -4.75 -10.58 18.84
C GLU A 119 -4.91 -9.11 19.29
N ASN A 120 -3.82 -8.46 19.72
CA ASN A 120 -3.89 -7.13 20.31
C ASN A 120 -3.44 -5.99 19.38
N ILE A 121 -2.74 -6.28 18.28
CA ILE A 121 -2.14 -5.23 17.44
C ILE A 121 -3.19 -4.27 16.88
N LEU A 122 -4.32 -4.79 16.43
CA LEU A 122 -5.38 -3.97 15.82
C LEU A 122 -6.01 -3.01 16.83
N ILE A 123 -6.20 -3.46 18.08
CA ILE A 123 -6.71 -2.67 19.19
C ILE A 123 -5.67 -1.59 19.57
N ASN A 124 -4.40 -1.96 19.67
CA ASN A 124 -3.32 -1.05 20.00
C ASN A 124 -3.15 0.07 18.96
N VAL A 125 -3.23 -0.26 17.67
CA VAL A 125 -3.22 0.74 16.59
C VAL A 125 -4.44 1.64 16.70
N LYS A 126 -5.64 1.07 16.79
CA LYS A 126 -6.90 1.82 16.82
C LYS A 126 -6.95 2.85 17.96
N TYR A 127 -6.51 2.46 19.15
CA TYR A 127 -6.57 3.29 20.36
C TYR A 127 -5.22 3.90 20.73
N CYS A 128 -4.29 4.00 19.80
CA CYS A 128 -2.92 4.47 20.04
C CYS A 128 -2.86 5.90 20.61
N LYS A 129 -3.88 6.73 20.35
CA LYS A 129 -4.01 8.09 20.91
C LYS A 129 -4.26 8.08 22.41
N GLN A 130 -4.97 7.07 22.90
CA GLN A 130 -5.34 6.93 24.30
C GLN A 130 -4.21 6.29 25.10
N ILE A 131 -3.68 5.16 24.63
CA ILE A 131 -2.64 4.40 25.35
C ILE A 131 -1.21 4.90 25.10
N GLY A 132 -1.00 5.67 24.03
CA GLY A 132 0.34 5.93 23.48
C GLY A 132 0.87 4.75 22.69
N TYR A 133 1.99 4.95 22.00
CA TYR A 133 2.67 3.89 21.24
C TYR A 133 4.17 4.18 21.13
N SER A 134 4.96 3.13 20.94
CA SER A 134 6.41 3.19 20.71
C SER A 134 6.78 2.69 19.31
N GLU A 135 8.03 2.87 18.88
CA GLU A 135 8.49 2.37 17.57
C GLU A 135 8.31 0.85 17.40
N LYS A 136 8.24 0.10 18.51
CA LYS A 136 8.01 -1.35 18.51
C LYS A 136 6.71 -1.75 17.82
N ILE A 137 5.67 -0.92 17.86
CA ILE A 137 4.42 -1.21 17.15
C ILE A 137 4.65 -1.23 15.64
N PHE A 138 5.48 -0.30 15.15
CA PHE A 138 5.83 -0.21 13.74
C PHE A 138 6.75 -1.35 13.32
N ASP A 139 7.70 -1.73 14.18
CA ASP A 139 8.53 -2.92 13.97
C ASP A 139 7.66 -4.16 13.80
N PHE A 140 6.71 -4.37 14.72
CA PHE A 140 5.81 -5.50 14.68
C PHE A 140 4.97 -5.53 13.40
N ILE A 141 4.34 -4.41 13.02
CA ILE A 141 3.53 -4.30 11.80
C ILE A 141 4.40 -4.57 10.56
N CYS A 142 5.58 -3.93 10.46
CA CYS A 142 6.49 -4.14 9.33
C CYS A 142 6.93 -5.60 9.20
N GLU A 143 7.17 -6.29 10.31
CA GLU A 143 7.65 -7.69 10.32
C GLU A 143 6.54 -8.71 10.07
N ASN A 144 5.30 -8.38 10.42
CA ASN A 144 4.16 -9.30 10.39
C ASN A 144 3.04 -8.85 9.43
N ILE A 145 3.32 -7.93 8.50
CA ILE A 145 2.28 -7.36 7.63
C ILE A 145 1.49 -8.42 6.85
N ASP A 146 2.15 -9.49 6.43
CA ASP A 146 1.54 -10.58 5.66
C ASP A 146 0.62 -11.49 6.51
N SER A 147 0.77 -11.47 7.84
CA SER A 147 -0.04 -12.29 8.76
C SER A 147 -1.15 -11.50 9.46
N ILE A 148 -1.11 -10.16 9.38
CA ILE A 148 -2.16 -9.29 9.92
C ILE A 148 -3.27 -9.17 8.87
N ASN A 149 -4.53 -9.19 9.32
CA ASN A 149 -5.66 -8.91 8.43
C ASN A 149 -5.56 -7.48 7.87
N HIS A 150 -5.31 -7.37 6.56
CA HIS A 150 -5.09 -6.10 5.88
C HIS A 150 -6.25 -5.12 6.04
N ASP A 151 -7.49 -5.56 5.81
CA ASP A 151 -8.66 -4.68 5.87
C ASP A 151 -8.89 -4.14 7.29
N GLU A 152 -8.72 -4.99 8.31
CA GLU A 152 -8.84 -4.60 9.70
C GLU A 152 -7.71 -3.66 10.14
N LEU A 153 -6.47 -3.92 9.71
CA LEU A 153 -5.34 -3.05 9.97
C LEU A 153 -5.56 -1.66 9.38
N ILE A 154 -6.01 -1.59 8.12
CA ILE A 154 -6.31 -0.32 7.46
C ILE A 154 -7.42 0.42 8.21
N ASN A 155 -8.48 -0.25 8.64
CA ASN A 155 -9.53 0.37 9.45
C ASN A 155 -8.96 0.92 10.78
N SER A 156 -8.12 0.15 11.47
CA SER A 156 -7.45 0.60 12.70
C SER A 156 -6.55 1.82 12.47
N ILE A 157 -5.78 1.86 11.38
CA ILE A 157 -4.95 3.02 11.02
C ILE A 157 -5.82 4.25 10.71
N VAL A 158 -6.98 4.06 10.05
CA VAL A 158 -7.91 5.16 9.77
C VAL A 158 -8.42 5.79 11.07
N GLU A 159 -8.76 4.98 12.07
CA GLU A 159 -9.18 5.45 13.40
C GLU A 159 -8.02 6.11 14.18
N ALA A 160 -6.81 5.54 14.09
CA ALA A 160 -5.59 6.11 14.65
C ALA A 160 -5.28 7.50 14.04
N GLY A 161 -5.56 7.67 12.75
CA GLY A 161 -5.46 8.94 12.03
C GLY A 161 -4.11 9.18 11.33
N LEU A 162 -4.01 10.35 10.69
CA LEU A 162 -2.92 10.68 9.76
C LEU A 162 -1.53 10.66 10.40
N ASP A 163 -1.36 11.18 11.62
CA ASP A 163 -0.05 11.20 12.32
C ASP A 163 0.52 9.79 12.52
N PHE A 164 -0.32 8.83 12.91
CA PHE A 164 0.09 7.43 13.05
C PHE A 164 0.47 6.83 11.68
N ALA A 165 -0.37 7.08 10.67
CA ALA A 165 -0.12 6.59 9.31
C ALA A 165 1.21 7.12 8.74
N GLU A 166 1.50 8.42 8.86
CA GLU A 166 2.75 9.00 8.38
C GLU A 166 3.98 8.40 9.07
N LYS A 167 3.94 8.24 10.39
CA LYS A 167 5.04 7.61 11.14
C LYS A 167 5.26 6.15 10.73
N LEU A 168 4.18 5.39 10.53
CA LEU A 168 4.26 4.03 10.03
C LEU A 168 4.92 4.00 8.64
N LEU A 169 4.48 4.87 7.72
CA LEU A 169 5.02 4.91 6.35
C LEU A 169 6.49 5.34 6.30
N ILE A 170 6.90 6.30 7.15
CA ILE A 170 8.31 6.65 7.35
C ILE A 170 9.09 5.42 7.81
N HIS A 171 8.54 4.63 8.72
CA HIS A 171 9.17 3.41 9.22
C HIS A 171 9.35 2.34 8.14
N PHE A 172 8.32 2.12 7.32
CA PHE A 172 8.40 1.24 6.14
C PHE A 172 9.51 1.69 5.19
N LYS A 173 9.57 2.99 4.89
CA LYS A 173 10.60 3.58 4.03
C LYS A 173 12.01 3.38 4.59
N ASN A 174 12.20 3.63 5.89
CA ASN A 174 13.50 3.44 6.55
C ASN A 174 13.96 1.97 6.55
N ARG A 175 13.02 1.02 6.55
CA ARG A 175 13.29 -0.42 6.45
C ARG A 175 13.33 -0.95 5.01
N ASN A 176 13.27 -0.07 4.00
CA ASN A 176 13.19 -0.44 2.58
C ASN A 176 12.05 -1.45 2.29
N LYS A 177 10.93 -1.36 3.00
CA LYS A 177 9.74 -2.19 2.75
C LYS A 177 8.73 -1.44 1.88
N ASN A 178 8.05 -2.18 1.00
CA ASN A 178 6.98 -1.63 0.18
C ASN A 178 5.74 -1.35 1.05
N SER A 179 5.24 -0.12 1.00
CA SER A 179 4.03 0.33 1.70
C SER A 179 2.93 0.83 0.77
N ASN A 180 3.11 0.68 -0.55
CA ASN A 180 2.21 1.23 -1.56
C ASN A 180 0.77 0.69 -1.40
N ASP A 181 0.61 -0.60 -1.07
CA ASP A 181 -0.72 -1.19 -0.85
C ASP A 181 -1.43 -0.58 0.35
N ILE A 182 -0.70 -0.27 1.43
CA ILE A 182 -1.23 0.46 2.58
C ILE A 182 -1.65 1.88 2.17
N ILE A 183 -0.77 2.60 1.45
CA ILE A 183 -1.04 3.97 0.97
C ILE A 183 -2.32 4.01 0.13
N PHE A 184 -2.43 3.15 -0.88
CA PHE A 184 -3.62 3.11 -1.74
C PHE A 184 -4.88 2.72 -0.96
N SER A 185 -4.78 1.75 -0.05
CA SER A 185 -5.91 1.31 0.78
C SER A 185 -6.41 2.44 1.71
N LEU A 186 -5.49 3.17 2.33
CA LEU A 186 -5.83 4.32 3.19
C LEU A 186 -6.54 5.42 2.41
N ILE A 187 -6.03 5.77 1.22
CA ILE A 187 -6.62 6.79 0.35
C ILE A 187 -8.02 6.38 -0.11
N ASN A 188 -8.20 5.11 -0.47
CA ASN A 188 -9.50 4.57 -0.88
C ASN A 188 -10.52 4.61 0.26
N LYS A 189 -10.08 4.34 1.50
CA LYS A 189 -10.96 4.41 2.68
C LYS A 189 -11.30 5.83 3.05
N ASN A 190 -10.34 6.76 2.97
CA ASN A 190 -10.57 8.15 3.32
C ASN A 190 -9.60 9.09 2.59
N ALA A 191 -10.15 10.06 1.85
CA ALA A 191 -9.39 11.02 1.08
C ALA A 191 -8.46 11.94 1.91
N ILE A 192 -8.64 12.01 3.24
CA ILE A 192 -7.71 12.73 4.14
C ILE A 192 -6.28 12.17 4.04
N PHE A 193 -6.12 10.89 3.69
CA PHE A 193 -4.82 10.25 3.54
C PHE A 193 -4.16 10.53 2.19
N ILE A 194 -4.70 11.39 1.31
CA ILE A 194 -4.08 11.70 0.01
C ILE A 194 -2.64 12.21 0.16
N ASP A 195 -2.33 12.84 1.30
CA ASP A 195 -0.99 13.32 1.56
C ASP A 195 0.05 12.20 1.71
N THR A 196 -0.39 10.99 2.05
CA THR A 196 0.49 9.83 2.17
C THR A 196 1.13 9.39 0.84
N ILE A 197 0.65 9.88 -0.31
CA ILE A 197 1.25 9.62 -1.64
C ILE A 197 2.73 10.00 -1.70
N SER A 198 3.18 10.98 -0.91
CA SER A 198 4.61 11.36 -0.88
C SER A 198 5.53 10.24 -0.38
N TYR A 199 4.98 9.22 0.26
CA TYR A 199 5.72 8.05 0.76
C TYR A 199 5.75 6.88 -0.22
N LEU A 200 5.14 7.01 -1.41
CA LEU A 200 5.25 5.98 -2.45
C LEU A 200 6.71 5.74 -2.84
N ASN A 201 7.01 4.48 -3.12
CA ASN A 201 8.31 4.06 -3.62
C ASN A 201 8.58 4.64 -5.03
N ASP A 202 9.85 4.63 -5.44
CA ASP A 202 10.29 5.23 -6.70
C ASP A 202 9.69 4.58 -7.97
N GLU A 203 9.14 3.37 -7.86
CA GLU A 203 8.32 2.76 -8.92
C GLU A 203 7.13 3.64 -9.32
N TYR A 204 6.61 4.46 -8.39
CA TYR A 204 5.47 5.35 -8.60
C TYR A 204 5.88 6.83 -8.54
N ILE A 205 7.13 7.14 -8.94
CA ILE A 205 7.65 8.52 -8.96
C ILE A 205 6.75 9.47 -9.76
N GLU A 206 6.16 9.00 -10.86
CA GLU A 206 5.24 9.81 -11.68
C GLU A 206 4.00 10.28 -10.89
N ILE A 207 3.46 9.44 -9.99
CA ILE A 207 2.31 9.77 -9.13
C ILE A 207 2.74 10.77 -8.05
N ARG A 208 3.93 10.58 -7.48
CA ARG A 208 4.50 11.48 -6.47
C ARG A 208 4.74 12.87 -7.05
N ASP A 209 5.35 12.95 -8.23
CA ASP A 209 5.66 14.23 -8.90
C ASP A 209 4.38 14.94 -9.38
N ALA A 210 3.35 14.17 -9.77
CA ALA A 210 2.03 14.72 -10.07
C ALA A 210 1.37 15.36 -8.84
N LYS A 211 1.54 14.80 -7.63
CA LYS A 211 1.03 15.38 -6.38
C LYS A 211 1.64 16.76 -6.10
N ASP A 212 2.94 16.92 -6.28
CA ASP A 212 3.59 18.21 -6.06
C ASP A 212 3.13 19.25 -7.08
N SER A 213 2.87 18.83 -8.32
CA SER A 213 2.22 19.65 -9.35
C SER A 213 0.75 19.99 -9.03
N LEU A 214 0.10 19.21 -8.16
CA LEU A 214 -1.31 19.36 -7.75
C LEU A 214 -1.50 20.28 -6.53
N LYS A 215 -0.47 20.48 -5.69
CA LYS A 215 -0.54 21.34 -4.48
C LYS A 215 -0.86 22.81 -4.82
N ASP A 216 -0.52 23.24 -6.03
CA ASP A 216 -0.80 24.60 -6.53
C ASP A 216 -2.22 24.77 -7.08
N LEU A 217 -3.04 23.71 -7.16
CA LEU A 217 -4.38 23.72 -7.78
C LEU A 217 -5.47 23.36 -6.75
N SER A 218 -6.07 24.38 -6.14
CA SER A 218 -7.06 24.31 -5.06
C SER A 218 -8.46 23.77 -5.44
N GLY A 219 -8.57 22.72 -6.24
CA GLY A 219 -9.86 22.18 -6.67
C GLY A 219 -9.90 20.67 -6.86
N ARG A 220 -10.71 19.96 -6.05
CA ARG A 220 -10.95 18.50 -6.17
C ARG A 220 -11.47 18.06 -7.56
N SER A 221 -12.09 18.97 -8.33
CA SER A 221 -12.49 18.71 -9.72
C SER A 221 -11.30 18.61 -10.69
N SER A 222 -10.18 19.23 -10.36
CA SER A 222 -8.96 19.27 -11.18
C SER A 222 -8.18 17.95 -11.05
N ILE A 223 -8.28 17.28 -9.90
CA ILE A 223 -7.60 16.01 -9.62
C ILE A 223 -8.10 14.91 -10.55
N ILE A 224 -9.42 14.76 -10.71
CA ILE A 224 -10.03 13.78 -11.63
C ILE A 224 -9.64 14.07 -13.09
N ALA A 225 -9.60 15.36 -13.47
CA ALA A 225 -9.17 15.75 -14.82
C ALA A 225 -7.70 15.40 -15.07
N ILE A 226 -6.83 15.57 -14.07
CA ILE A 226 -5.41 15.24 -14.18
C ILE A 226 -5.20 13.73 -14.22
N PHE A 227 -5.87 12.94 -13.38
CA PHE A 227 -5.85 11.47 -13.48
C PHE A 227 -6.33 10.99 -14.85
N LYS A 228 -7.37 11.62 -15.41
CA LYS A 228 -7.85 11.31 -16.75
C LYS A 228 -6.81 11.64 -17.82
N THR A 229 -6.16 12.81 -17.73
CA THR A 229 -5.06 13.18 -18.64
C THR A 229 -3.89 12.19 -18.56
N ILE A 230 -3.50 11.75 -17.35
CA ILE A 230 -2.43 10.76 -17.16
C ILE A 230 -2.83 9.40 -17.79
N LEU A 231 -4.07 8.95 -17.57
CA LEU A 231 -4.62 7.75 -18.20
C LEU A 231 -4.63 7.84 -19.73
N ASP A 232 -5.01 9.00 -20.28
CA ASP A 232 -5.05 9.24 -21.72
C ASP A 232 -3.64 9.28 -22.32
N GLN A 233 -2.67 9.92 -21.65
CA GLN A 233 -1.26 9.92 -22.05
C GLN A 233 -0.64 8.52 -22.00
N ARG A 234 -0.98 7.71 -21.00
CA ARG A 234 -0.55 6.31 -20.91
C ARG A 234 -1.07 5.50 -22.10
N LYS A 235 -2.35 5.62 -22.42
CA LYS A 235 -2.94 4.95 -23.60
C LYS A 235 -2.29 5.39 -24.90
N GLU A 236 -1.98 6.68 -25.05
CA GLU A 236 -1.26 7.18 -26.22
C GLU A 236 0.14 6.55 -26.33
N LYS A 237 0.89 6.48 -25.23
CA LYS A 237 2.20 5.80 -25.19
C LYS A 237 2.08 4.32 -25.56
N GLU A 238 1.09 3.60 -25.01
CA GLU A 238 0.85 2.19 -25.33
C GLU A 238 0.56 1.98 -26.83
N ASN A 239 -0.26 2.85 -27.43
CA ASN A 239 -0.52 2.82 -28.88
C ASN A 239 0.76 3.06 -29.70
N ARG A 240 1.59 4.03 -29.31
CA ARG A 240 2.86 4.32 -30.00
C ARG A 240 3.85 3.17 -29.89
N ILE A 241 3.88 2.46 -28.75
CA ILE A 241 4.68 1.25 -28.59
C ILE A 241 4.21 0.17 -29.58
N GLN A 242 2.90 -0.07 -29.69
CA GLN A 242 2.36 -1.03 -30.65
C GLN A 242 2.69 -0.66 -32.10
N GLU A 243 2.62 0.62 -32.47
CA GLU A 243 3.03 1.10 -33.79
C GLU A 243 4.53 0.83 -34.06
N PHE A 244 5.39 1.07 -33.07
CA PHE A 244 6.82 0.79 -33.20
C PHE A 244 7.12 -0.71 -33.30
N GLU A 245 6.41 -1.56 -32.56
CA GLU A 245 6.53 -3.02 -32.66
C GLU A 245 6.13 -3.51 -34.06
N GLN A 246 5.00 -3.04 -34.60
CA GLN A 246 4.60 -3.37 -35.97
C GLN A 246 5.62 -2.93 -37.01
N LYS A 247 6.18 -1.73 -36.84
CA LYS A 247 7.22 -1.21 -37.74
C LYS A 247 8.50 -2.03 -37.65
N ASN A 248 8.91 -2.47 -36.47
CA ASN A 248 10.06 -3.37 -36.29
C ASN A 248 9.83 -4.71 -36.98
N ILE A 249 8.65 -5.32 -36.82
CA ILE A 249 8.29 -6.56 -37.52
C ILE A 249 8.39 -6.38 -39.04
N SER A 250 7.92 -5.24 -39.57
CA SER A 250 8.03 -4.93 -41.01
C SER A 250 9.49 -4.81 -41.46
N LEU A 251 10.34 -4.13 -40.68
CA LEU A 251 11.77 -3.99 -40.98
C LEU A 251 12.51 -5.32 -40.92
N ASP A 252 12.20 -6.18 -39.96
CA ASP A 252 12.79 -7.53 -39.86
C ASP A 252 12.43 -8.41 -41.06
N ASN A 253 11.19 -8.28 -41.57
CA ASN A 253 10.77 -8.96 -42.79
C ASN A 253 11.53 -8.43 -44.03
N GLU A 254 11.72 -7.12 -44.16
CA GLU A 254 12.51 -6.53 -45.24
C GLU A 254 13.99 -6.96 -45.16
N LEU A 255 14.58 -6.95 -43.97
CA LEU A 255 15.95 -7.43 -43.76
C LEU A 255 16.11 -8.91 -44.14
N SER A 256 15.11 -9.74 -43.85
CA SER A 256 15.13 -11.16 -44.21
C SER A 256 15.10 -11.35 -45.72
N LYS A 257 14.24 -10.61 -46.44
CA LYS A 257 14.20 -10.63 -47.92
C LYS A 257 15.52 -10.17 -48.53
N LEU A 258 16.10 -9.08 -48.03
CA LEU A 258 17.40 -8.59 -48.52
C LEU A 258 18.52 -9.60 -48.28
N LYS A 259 18.51 -10.34 -47.16
CA LYS A 259 19.48 -11.42 -46.92
C LYS A 259 19.34 -12.56 -47.93
N GLU A 260 18.11 -12.98 -48.25
CA GLU A 260 17.88 -13.99 -49.30
C GLU A 260 18.37 -13.50 -50.68
N GLU A 261 18.07 -12.25 -51.03
CA GLU A 261 18.51 -11.66 -52.31
C GLU A 261 20.04 -11.57 -52.41
N ILE A 262 20.73 -11.19 -51.33
CA ILE A 262 22.20 -11.21 -51.26
C ILE A 262 22.75 -12.63 -51.48
N GLU A 263 22.11 -13.65 -50.90
CA GLU A 263 22.60 -15.02 -51.03
C GLU A 263 22.38 -15.56 -52.46
N ASN A 264 21.27 -15.21 -53.10
CA ASN A 264 21.03 -15.50 -54.51
C ASN A 264 22.07 -14.85 -55.41
N ILE A 265 22.36 -13.55 -55.21
CA ILE A 265 23.39 -12.83 -55.98
C ILE A 265 24.77 -13.46 -55.81
N LYS A 266 25.13 -13.91 -54.59
CA LYS A 266 26.39 -14.62 -54.37
C LYS A 266 26.45 -15.93 -55.16
N GLN A 267 25.35 -16.68 -55.19
CA GLN A 267 25.27 -17.93 -55.93
C GLN A 267 25.44 -17.67 -57.44
N GLU A 268 24.69 -16.71 -57.99
CA GLU A 268 24.81 -16.30 -59.40
C GLU A 268 26.25 -15.85 -59.75
N ASN A 269 26.89 -15.07 -58.86
CA ASN A 269 28.29 -14.68 -59.05
C ASN A 269 29.24 -15.88 -59.05
N SER A 270 29.01 -16.88 -58.19
CA SER A 270 29.83 -18.10 -58.17
C SER A 270 29.67 -18.89 -59.47
N ASP A 271 28.43 -19.00 -59.98
CA ASP A 271 28.15 -19.69 -61.23
C ASP A 271 28.81 -18.98 -62.42
N MET A 272 28.72 -17.64 -62.49
CA MET A 272 29.42 -16.85 -63.52
C MET A 272 30.95 -17.00 -63.44
N GLN A 273 31.53 -17.08 -62.25
CA GLN A 273 32.97 -17.31 -62.09
C GLN A 273 33.39 -18.70 -62.60
N ASN A 274 32.57 -19.71 -62.37
CA ASN A 274 32.80 -21.07 -62.88
C ASN A 274 32.73 -21.10 -64.41
N GLU A 275 31.74 -20.41 -64.99
CA GLU A 275 31.57 -20.30 -66.44
C GLU A 275 32.74 -19.57 -67.10
N LEU A 276 33.19 -18.44 -66.54
CA LEU A 276 34.38 -17.72 -66.97
C LEU A 276 35.65 -18.58 -66.92
N THR A 277 35.79 -19.42 -65.90
CA THR A 277 36.92 -20.34 -65.76
C THR A 277 36.90 -21.39 -66.86
N THR A 278 35.72 -21.93 -67.17
CA THR A 278 35.52 -22.91 -68.25
C THR A 278 35.85 -22.32 -69.61
N LEU A 279 35.36 -21.12 -69.91
CA LEU A 279 35.67 -20.39 -71.15
C LEU A 279 37.17 -20.10 -71.29
N ARG A 280 37.86 -19.73 -70.21
CA ARG A 280 39.32 -19.54 -70.23
C ARG A 280 40.07 -20.82 -70.59
N ILE A 281 39.64 -21.98 -70.07
CA ILE A 281 40.22 -23.28 -70.40
C ILE A 281 40.00 -23.61 -71.89
N GLU A 282 38.79 -23.38 -72.40
CA GLU A 282 38.45 -23.63 -73.80
C GLU A 282 39.25 -22.75 -74.76
N ILE A 283 39.36 -21.44 -74.48
CA ILE A 283 40.23 -20.52 -75.22
C ILE A 283 41.68 -21.01 -75.23
N GLY A 284 42.17 -21.52 -74.09
CA GLY A 284 43.50 -22.12 -73.97
C GLY A 284 43.70 -23.30 -74.91
N ARG A 285 42.73 -24.22 -74.97
CA ARG A 285 42.74 -25.38 -75.88
C ARG A 285 42.72 -24.95 -77.35
N ILE A 286 41.84 -24.02 -77.72
CA ILE A 286 41.75 -23.51 -79.11
C ILE A 286 43.07 -22.87 -79.54
N LYS A 287 43.71 -22.07 -78.67
CA LYS A 287 45.03 -21.49 -78.97
C LYS A 287 46.09 -22.55 -79.21
N GLN A 288 46.10 -23.62 -78.40
CA GLN A 288 47.02 -24.73 -78.57
C GLN A 288 46.78 -25.48 -79.89
N ASP A 289 45.53 -25.79 -80.21
CA ASP A 289 45.15 -26.46 -81.46
C ASP A 289 45.50 -25.62 -82.71
N ASN A 290 45.28 -24.31 -82.65
CA ASN A 290 45.69 -23.41 -83.73
C ASN A 290 47.21 -23.39 -83.91
N SER A 291 47.99 -23.33 -82.83
CA SER A 291 49.46 -23.42 -82.89
C SER A 291 49.93 -24.74 -83.51
N ASN A 292 49.27 -25.85 -83.15
CA ASN A 292 49.56 -27.16 -83.75
C ASN A 292 49.26 -27.17 -85.26
N LYS A 293 48.10 -26.64 -85.68
CA LYS A 293 47.75 -26.51 -87.11
C LYS A 293 48.73 -25.62 -87.87
N ASP A 294 49.12 -24.48 -87.31
CA ASP A 294 50.10 -23.59 -87.94
C ASP A 294 51.46 -24.29 -88.14
N ASN A 295 51.89 -25.08 -87.15
CA ASN A 295 53.10 -25.88 -87.25
C ASN A 295 52.99 -26.97 -88.34
N GLU A 296 51.85 -27.66 -88.44
CA GLU A 296 51.60 -28.63 -89.52
C GLU A 296 51.60 -27.96 -90.90
N LEU A 297 50.96 -26.79 -91.01
CA LEU A 297 50.87 -26.02 -92.24
C LEU A 297 52.25 -25.50 -92.69
N ALA A 298 53.09 -25.09 -91.74
CA ALA A 298 54.49 -24.75 -92.00
C ALA A 298 55.31 -25.97 -92.48
N LYS A 299 55.13 -27.15 -91.86
CA LYS A 299 55.76 -28.41 -92.32
C LYS A 299 55.33 -28.78 -93.74
N LEU A 300 54.04 -28.67 -94.05
CA LEU A 300 53.49 -28.94 -95.38
C LEU A 300 54.03 -27.97 -96.44
N LYS A 301 54.10 -26.67 -96.13
CA LYS A 301 54.71 -25.66 -97.02
C LYS A 301 56.18 -25.96 -97.30
N ARG A 302 56.96 -26.39 -96.30
CA ARG A 302 58.35 -26.83 -96.47
C ARG A 302 58.45 -28.06 -97.39
N LYS A 303 57.62 -29.08 -97.17
CA LYS A 303 57.56 -30.26 -98.06
C LYS A 303 57.24 -29.87 -99.50
N LYS A 304 56.27 -28.98 -99.73
CA LYS A 304 55.88 -28.54 -101.07
C LYS A 304 56.99 -27.80 -101.83
N ARG A 305 57.88 -27.08 -101.13
CA ARG A 305 59.04 -26.39 -101.74
C ARG A 305 60.20 -27.32 -102.16
N ILE A 306 60.23 -28.56 -101.69
CA ILE A 306 61.29 -29.53 -102.03
C ILE A 306 60.96 -30.29 -103.33
N PHE A 307 59.71 -30.22 -103.80
CA PHE A 307 59.19 -30.93 -104.98
C PHE A 307 58.95 -30.01 -106.20
N ILE A 308 59.48 -28.78 -106.20
CA ILE A 308 59.53 -27.86 -107.34
C ILE A 308 61.00 -27.56 -107.60
#